data_AF-A0A4V3B2M2-F1
#
_entry.id   AF-A0A4V3B2M2-F1
#
_cell.length_a   1.000
_cell.length_b   1.000
_cell.length_c   1.000
_cell.angle_alpha   90.00
_cell.angle_beta   90.00
_cell.angle_gamma   90.00
#
_symmetry.space_group_name_H-M   'P 1'
#
loop_
_entity.id
_entity.type
_entity.pdbx_description
1 polymer ?
#
loop_
_entity_poly.entity_id
_entity_poly.type
_entity_poly.pdbx_seq_one_letter_code
_entity_poly.pdbx_strand_id
1 'polypeptide(L)'
;MNLVTEESPSWLRHCVGNKPTLSRESLIIVDGLISYVCRVVERGAPEARWHVGHTPTKSWVWENHPVLAVGDDGWALGELVQRSAQPIGGQIRDDDSGLALRVQAFIDQLHRASRTTDGDEPLVEIEDLGEDPLRGRELEVSLREDIANKYSRVVDRMVKNLAKENGITGAVREDREILLIATPTWETERLEEWVTRYLAAKIRD
;
A
#
# COMPACT_ATOMS: atom_id res chain seq x y z
N MET A 1 -1.24 -10.39 30.13
CA MET A 1 -0.05 -10.76 30.95
C MET A 1 1.15 -10.31 30.12
N ASN A 2 1.98 -9.34 30.47
CA ASN A 2 2.46 -8.88 31.77
C ASN A 2 2.18 -7.39 32.03
N LEU A 3 1.95 -7.08 33.30
CA LEU A 3 1.94 -5.73 33.86
C LEU A 3 3.39 -5.23 33.83
N VAL A 4 3.66 -4.18 33.06
CA VAL A 4 4.90 -3.41 33.21
C VAL A 4 4.72 -2.59 34.49
N THR A 5 5.25 -3.09 35.60
CA THR A 5 5.36 -2.33 36.86
C THR A 5 6.44 -1.26 36.71
N GLU A 6 6.32 -0.18 37.51
CA GLU A 6 7.23 0.99 37.56
C GLU A 6 8.71 0.64 37.81
N GLU A 7 9.04 -0.61 38.12
CA GLU A 7 10.39 -1.11 38.37
C GLU A 7 11.13 -1.61 37.11
N SER A 8 10.51 -1.57 35.93
CA SER A 8 11.18 -2.02 34.71
C SER A 8 12.31 -1.04 34.32
N PRO A 9 13.55 -1.52 34.10
CA PRO A 9 14.68 -0.67 33.75
C PRO A 9 14.39 0.18 32.51
N SER A 10 14.74 1.47 32.55
CA SER A 10 14.44 2.42 31.46
C SER A 10 14.97 1.97 30.09
N TRP A 11 16.06 1.19 30.06
CA TRP A 11 16.66 0.66 28.83
C TRP A 11 15.78 -0.36 28.08
N LEU A 12 14.83 -1.02 28.75
CA LEU A 12 13.92 -2.00 28.15
C LEU A 12 12.92 -1.36 27.17
N ARG A 13 12.76 -0.01 27.24
CA ARG A 13 11.98 0.81 26.30
C ARG A 13 12.70 1.05 24.96
N HIS A 14 13.98 0.70 24.88
CA HIS A 14 14.82 0.89 23.69
C HIS A 14 15.16 -0.43 22.98
N CYS A 15 14.60 -1.57 23.42
CA CYS A 15 14.74 -2.84 22.72
C CYS A 15 13.89 -2.85 21.44
N VAL A 16 14.49 -3.31 20.34
CA VAL A 16 13.82 -3.52 19.05
C VAL A 16 12.60 -4.44 19.26
N GLY A 17 11.41 -3.95 18.92
CA GLY A 17 10.15 -4.69 19.06
C GLY A 17 9.23 -4.19 20.19
N ASN A 18 9.73 -3.44 21.17
CA ASN A 18 8.90 -2.80 22.19
C ASN A 18 8.55 -1.37 21.74
N LYS A 19 7.61 -1.22 20.80
CA LYS A 19 7.01 0.11 20.59
C LYS A 19 6.30 0.49 21.91
N PRO A 20 6.70 1.59 22.58
CA PRO A 20 6.02 2.02 23.79
C PRO A 20 4.54 2.25 23.44
N THR A 21 3.67 1.50 24.11
CA THR A 21 2.23 1.70 23.98
C THR A 21 1.92 3.08 24.54
N LEU A 22 1.27 3.93 23.74
CA LEU A 22 0.91 5.28 24.17
C LEU A 22 0.04 5.21 25.43
N SER A 23 0.26 6.13 26.38
CA SER A 23 -0.66 6.26 27.51
C SER A 23 -2.04 6.71 27.01
N ARG A 24 -3.06 6.54 27.85
CA ARG A 24 -4.42 6.99 27.51
C ARG A 24 -4.48 8.48 27.20
N GLU A 25 -3.74 9.29 27.95
CA GLU A 25 -3.63 10.73 27.77
C GLU A 25 -2.96 11.06 26.43
N SER A 26 -1.87 10.35 26.08
CA SER A 26 -1.24 10.51 24.78
C SER A 26 -2.16 10.10 23.63
N LEU A 27 -2.96 9.04 23.79
CA LEU A 27 -3.96 8.65 22.79
C LEU A 27 -5.03 9.74 22.59
N ILE A 28 -5.51 10.36 23.67
CA ILE A 28 -6.47 11.47 23.59
C ILE A 28 -5.87 12.66 22.83
N ILE A 29 -4.60 12.98 23.07
CA ILE A 29 -3.92 14.07 22.36
C ILE A 29 -3.78 13.74 20.86
N VAL A 30 -3.34 12.52 20.54
CA VAL A 30 -3.20 12.08 19.13
C VAL A 30 -4.56 12.09 18.42
N ASP A 31 -5.62 11.61 19.07
CA ASP A 31 -6.98 11.61 18.53
C ASP A 31 -7.50 13.04 18.30
N GLY A 32 -7.24 13.95 19.25
CA GLY A 32 -7.54 15.38 19.09
C GLY A 32 -6.78 16.02 17.92
N LEU A 33 -5.51 15.68 17.73
CA LEU A 33 -4.70 16.16 16.61
C LEU A 33 -5.21 15.62 15.27
N ILE A 34 -5.52 14.32 15.19
CA ILE A 34 -6.12 13.70 14.00
C ILE A 34 -7.44 14.42 13.67
N SER A 35 -8.31 14.60 14.66
CA SER A 35 -9.58 15.32 14.50
C SER A 35 -9.39 16.75 13.99
N TYR A 36 -8.38 17.46 14.49
CA TYR A 36 -8.05 18.81 14.02
C TYR A 36 -7.58 18.79 12.56
N VAL A 37 -6.65 17.89 12.21
CA VAL A 37 -6.14 17.74 10.84
C VAL A 37 -7.27 17.40 9.87
N CYS A 38 -8.18 16.49 10.23
CA CYS A 38 -9.35 16.17 9.40
C CYS A 38 -10.16 17.42 9.07
N ARG A 39 -10.46 18.28 10.07
CA ARG A 39 -11.20 19.52 9.84
C ARG A 39 -10.43 20.53 8.98
N VAL A 40 -9.11 20.59 9.11
CA VAL A 40 -8.28 21.47 8.27
C VAL A 40 -8.34 21.01 6.81
N VAL A 41 -8.19 19.71 6.57
CA VAL A 41 -8.25 19.14 5.22
C VAL A 41 -9.64 19.29 4.61
N GLU A 42 -10.71 18.99 5.35
CA GLU A 42 -12.10 19.17 4.89
C GLU A 42 -12.41 20.62 4.48
N ARG A 43 -11.82 21.60 5.17
CA ARG A 43 -11.96 23.02 4.82
C ARG A 43 -11.08 23.40 3.63
N GLY A 44 -9.91 22.79 3.51
CA GLY A 44 -8.95 23.03 2.43
C GLY A 44 -9.36 22.43 1.10
N ALA A 45 -10.07 21.29 1.13
CA ALA A 45 -10.59 20.54 -0.02
C ALA A 45 -12.08 20.22 0.18
N PRO A 46 -12.98 21.22 0.03
CA PRO A 46 -14.41 21.08 0.33
C PRO A 46 -15.18 20.11 -0.57
N GLU A 47 -14.62 19.75 -1.72
CA GLU A 47 -15.12 18.72 -2.63
C GLU A 47 -14.88 17.31 -2.10
N ALA A 48 -13.92 17.13 -1.20
CA ALA A 48 -13.61 15.83 -0.63
C ALA A 48 -14.74 15.34 0.28
N ARG A 49 -14.96 14.04 0.27
CA ARG A 49 -16.04 13.39 1.01
C ARG A 49 -15.51 12.16 1.73
N TRP A 50 -16.11 11.86 2.88
CA TRP A 50 -15.83 10.62 3.60
C TRP A 50 -16.60 9.48 2.97
N HIS A 51 -15.88 8.42 2.64
CA HIS A 51 -16.44 7.18 2.13
C HIS A 51 -15.78 6.00 2.84
N VAL A 52 -16.43 4.85 2.76
CA VAL A 52 -15.72 3.59 2.99
C VAL A 52 -14.86 3.37 1.76
N GLY A 53 -13.56 3.22 1.99
CA GLY A 53 -12.59 3.00 0.95
C GLY A 53 -12.97 1.78 0.15
N HIS A 54 -13.09 1.98 -1.15
CA HIS A 54 -13.24 0.93 -2.12
C HIS A 54 -12.49 1.33 -3.38
N THR A 55 -11.64 0.45 -3.88
CA THR A 55 -11.03 0.60 -5.21
C THR A 55 -11.00 -0.75 -5.90
N PRO A 56 -11.01 -0.79 -7.24
CA PRO A 56 -10.80 -2.05 -7.95
C PRO A 56 -9.42 -2.67 -7.70
N THR A 57 -8.43 -1.86 -7.29
CA THR A 57 -7.06 -2.30 -7.00
C THR A 57 -7.01 -3.17 -5.73
N LYS A 58 -6.70 -4.47 -5.89
CA LYS A 58 -6.74 -5.48 -4.80
C LYS A 58 -5.71 -5.23 -3.71
N SER A 59 -4.53 -4.73 -4.07
CA SER A 59 -3.45 -4.41 -3.15
C SER A 59 -3.67 -3.12 -2.35
N TRP A 60 -4.81 -2.45 -2.53
CA TRP A 60 -5.04 -1.16 -1.89
C TRP A 60 -5.32 -1.31 -0.39
N VAL A 61 -4.38 -0.82 0.39
CA VAL A 61 -4.33 -0.95 1.85
C VAL A 61 -5.50 -0.30 2.61
N TRP A 62 -6.37 0.46 1.95
CA TRP A 62 -7.50 1.17 2.58
C TRP A 62 -8.87 0.58 2.24
N GLU A 63 -8.92 -0.61 1.66
CA GLU A 63 -10.17 -1.32 1.42
C GLU A 63 -10.96 -1.51 2.73
N ASN A 64 -12.25 -1.15 2.72
CA ASN A 64 -13.13 -1.15 3.90
C ASN A 64 -12.71 -0.23 5.06
N HIS A 65 -11.76 0.70 4.85
CA HIS A 65 -11.37 1.70 5.84
C HIS A 65 -12.02 3.06 5.57
N PRO A 66 -12.28 3.90 6.59
CA PRO A 66 -12.76 5.27 6.35
C PRO A 66 -11.66 6.09 5.67
N VAL A 67 -11.98 6.59 4.47
CA VAL A 67 -11.08 7.41 3.67
C VAL A 67 -11.74 8.74 3.32
N LEU A 68 -10.93 9.78 3.21
CA LEU A 68 -11.34 11.01 2.58
C LEU A 68 -10.95 10.92 1.10
N ALA A 69 -11.91 11.04 0.19
CA ALA A 69 -11.73 10.81 -1.23
C ALA A 69 -12.22 11.98 -2.08
N VAL A 70 -11.64 12.11 -3.27
CA VAL A 70 -12.17 12.91 -4.38
C VAL A 70 -12.15 12.01 -5.61
N GLY A 71 -13.32 11.53 -6.05
CA GLY A 71 -13.41 10.44 -7.01
C GLY A 71 -13.12 9.09 -6.35
N ASP A 72 -12.41 8.20 -7.05
CA ASP A 72 -12.08 6.84 -6.57
C ASP A 72 -10.76 6.78 -5.76
N ASP A 73 -9.98 7.87 -5.78
CA ASP A 73 -8.77 7.98 -4.98
C ASP A 73 -9.13 8.35 -3.54
N GLY A 74 -9.04 7.37 -2.64
CA GLY A 74 -9.23 7.54 -1.20
C GLY A 74 -7.92 7.57 -0.42
N TRP A 75 -7.89 8.31 0.68
CA TRP A 75 -6.76 8.32 1.60
C TRP A 75 -7.22 8.29 3.06
N ALA A 76 -6.52 7.49 3.88
CA ALA A 76 -6.75 7.47 5.32
C ALA A 76 -5.99 8.59 6.04
N LEU A 77 -6.71 9.63 6.44
CA LEU A 77 -6.13 10.80 7.11
C LEU A 77 -5.47 10.48 8.46
N GLY A 78 -5.91 9.44 9.16
CA GLY A 78 -5.29 9.00 10.41
C GLY A 78 -3.81 8.60 10.23
N GLU A 79 -3.44 8.11 9.05
CA GLU A 79 -2.06 7.74 8.75
C GLU A 79 -1.15 8.96 8.53
N LEU A 80 -1.70 10.10 8.07
CA LEU A 80 -0.93 11.32 7.82
C LEU A 80 -0.25 11.83 9.10
N VAL A 81 -0.96 11.79 10.23
CA VAL A 81 -0.43 12.17 11.54
C VAL A 81 0.65 11.18 11.99
N GLN A 82 0.40 9.88 11.82
CA GLN A 82 1.36 8.84 12.21
C GLN A 82 2.66 8.90 11.38
N ARG A 83 2.56 9.07 10.05
CA ARG A 83 3.71 9.22 9.14
C ARG A 83 4.52 10.49 9.42
N SER A 84 3.88 11.53 9.95
CA SER A 84 4.57 12.75 10.36
C SER A 84 5.36 12.56 11.65
N ALA A 85 4.96 11.61 12.50
CA ALA A 85 5.65 11.24 13.73
C ALA A 85 6.77 10.21 13.52
N GLN A 86 6.87 9.57 12.35
CA GLN A 86 7.96 8.62 12.05
C GLN A 86 9.22 9.38 11.61
N PRO A 87 10.34 9.28 12.36
CA PRO A 87 11.60 9.88 11.94
C PRO A 87 12.14 9.13 10.71
N ILE A 88 12.31 9.83 9.59
CA ILE A 88 13.06 9.29 8.46
C ILE A 88 14.53 9.30 8.86
N GLY A 89 15.14 8.12 9.04
CA GLY A 89 16.54 7.98 9.42
C GLY A 89 16.86 8.28 10.90
N GLY A 90 15.87 8.20 11.80
CA GLY A 90 16.10 8.32 13.24
C GLY A 90 16.33 9.74 13.76
N GLN A 91 16.27 10.77 12.89
CA GLN A 91 16.24 12.16 13.31
C GLN A 91 14.80 12.67 13.39
N ILE A 92 14.39 13.11 14.57
CA ILE A 92 13.21 13.97 14.72
C ILE A 92 13.60 15.30 14.06
N ARG A 93 12.93 15.67 12.97
CA ARG A 93 13.12 17.00 12.38
C ARG A 93 12.63 18.03 13.39
N ASP A 94 13.49 19.00 13.68
CA ASP A 94 13.26 20.08 14.64
C ASP A 94 12.41 21.22 14.04
N ASP A 95 11.69 20.97 12.95
CA ASP A 95 10.84 21.96 12.29
C ASP A 95 9.36 21.76 12.64
N ASP A 96 8.82 22.63 13.49
CA ASP A 96 7.39 22.70 13.87
C ASP A 96 6.43 22.78 12.66
N SER A 97 6.96 23.03 11.45
CA SER A 97 6.20 23.17 10.20
C SER A 97 6.01 21.86 9.42
N GLY A 98 6.66 20.76 9.81
CA GLY A 98 6.65 19.51 9.03
C GLY A 98 5.26 18.92 8.81
N LEU A 99 4.41 18.94 9.84
CA LEU A 99 3.01 18.49 9.73
C LEU A 99 2.19 19.42 8.82
N ALA A 100 2.37 20.74 8.97
CA ALA A 100 1.65 21.73 8.17
C ALA A 100 1.97 21.58 6.67
N LEU A 101 3.24 21.38 6.31
CA LEU A 101 3.66 21.15 4.92
C LEU A 101 3.07 19.86 4.34
N ARG A 102 3.02 18.78 5.14
CA ARG A 102 2.40 17.51 4.72
C ARG A 102 0.90 17.65 4.51
N VAL A 103 0.21 18.35 5.42
CA VAL A 103 -1.22 18.65 5.28
C VAL A 103 -1.49 19.50 4.04
N GLN A 104 -0.67 20.52 3.77
CA GLN A 104 -0.82 21.34 2.56
C GLN A 104 -0.60 20.53 1.28
N ALA A 105 0.48 19.73 1.23
CA ALA A 105 0.76 18.87 0.09
C ALA A 105 -0.37 17.86 -0.17
N PHE A 106 -1.00 17.36 0.89
CA PHE A 106 -2.15 16.47 0.82
C PHE A 106 -3.39 17.17 0.25
N ILE A 107 -3.70 18.39 0.70
CA ILE A 107 -4.78 19.22 0.11
C ILE A 107 -4.53 19.46 -1.38
N ASP A 108 -3.30 19.80 -1.76
CA ASP A 108 -2.92 20.01 -3.16
C ASP A 108 -3.02 18.72 -4.00
N GLN A 109 -2.88 17.54 -3.38
CA GLN A 109 -3.10 16.26 -4.03
C GLN A 109 -4.59 16.01 -4.28
N LEU A 110 -5.46 16.25 -3.30
CA LEU A 110 -6.91 16.13 -3.44
C LEU A 110 -7.45 17.00 -4.60
N HIS A 111 -6.99 18.25 -4.68
CA HIS A 111 -7.34 19.16 -5.77
C HIS A 111 -6.92 18.66 -7.16
N ARG A 112 -5.86 17.85 -7.24
CA ARG A 112 -5.38 17.24 -8.49
C ARG A 112 -6.19 16.00 -8.85
N ALA A 113 -6.48 15.13 -7.90
CA ALA A 113 -7.27 13.92 -8.10
C ALA A 113 -8.71 14.22 -8.57
N SER A 114 -9.29 15.33 -8.11
CA SER A 114 -10.55 15.89 -8.64
C SER A 114 -10.61 16.02 -10.17
N ARG A 115 -9.46 16.05 -10.85
CA ARG A 115 -9.35 16.28 -12.30
C ARG A 115 -9.16 14.99 -13.10
N THR A 116 -9.07 13.83 -12.44
CA THR A 116 -8.82 12.53 -13.06
C THR A 116 -9.87 11.53 -12.56
N THR A 117 -10.89 11.25 -13.36
CA THR A 117 -11.95 10.28 -13.04
C THR A 117 -12.11 9.29 -14.17
N ASP A 118 -11.66 8.06 -13.91
CA ASP A 118 -12.18 6.75 -14.34
C ASP A 118 -10.99 5.77 -14.38
N GLY A 119 -10.81 4.99 -13.31
CA GLY A 119 -9.85 3.91 -13.26
C GLY A 119 -10.58 2.57 -13.27
N ASP A 120 -10.73 1.96 -14.45
CA ASP A 120 -11.12 0.54 -14.55
C ASP A 120 -10.11 -0.33 -13.78
N GLU A 121 -10.57 -1.48 -13.25
CA GLU A 121 -9.69 -2.45 -12.59
C GLU A 121 -8.49 -2.81 -13.47
N PRO A 122 -7.25 -2.66 -12.96
CA PRO A 122 -6.05 -2.98 -13.72
C PRO A 122 -6.06 -4.46 -14.11
N LEU A 123 -5.55 -4.77 -15.30
CA LEU A 123 -5.48 -6.16 -15.78
C LEU A 123 -4.60 -7.03 -14.88
N VAL A 124 -3.58 -6.41 -14.30
CA VAL A 124 -2.58 -7.02 -13.45
C VAL A 124 -2.09 -6.02 -12.43
N GLU A 125 -1.84 -6.49 -11.21
CA GLU A 125 -1.12 -5.79 -10.16
C GLU A 125 0.09 -6.62 -9.76
N ILE A 126 1.20 -5.94 -9.45
CA ILE A 126 2.42 -6.60 -9.03
C ILE A 126 2.93 -6.02 -7.72
N GLU A 127 3.14 -6.89 -6.74
CA GLU A 127 3.70 -6.55 -5.45
C GLU A 127 5.07 -7.24 -5.27
N ASP A 128 6.04 -6.52 -4.70
CA ASP A 128 7.31 -7.10 -4.29
C ASP A 128 7.21 -7.57 -2.84
N LEU A 129 7.24 -8.89 -2.65
CA LEU A 129 7.15 -9.50 -1.31
C LEU A 129 8.49 -9.40 -0.55
N GLY A 130 9.54 -8.87 -1.19
CA GLY A 130 10.87 -8.76 -0.63
C GLY A 130 11.64 -10.08 -0.66
N GLU A 131 12.77 -10.10 0.04
CA GLU A 131 13.67 -11.25 0.09
C GLU A 131 13.36 -12.16 1.28
N ASP A 132 12.94 -13.40 1.02
CA ASP A 132 12.77 -14.44 2.03
C ASP A 132 14.04 -15.32 2.16
N PRO A 133 14.51 -15.62 3.38
CA PRO A 133 15.73 -16.43 3.58
C PRO A 133 15.69 -17.85 3.00
N LEU A 134 14.51 -18.42 2.77
CA LEU A 134 14.33 -19.78 2.27
C LEU A 134 13.95 -19.80 0.78
N ARG A 135 13.22 -18.80 0.31
CA ARG A 135 12.66 -18.75 -1.05
C ARG A 135 13.33 -17.72 -1.97
N GLY A 136 14.12 -16.81 -1.40
CA GLY A 136 14.71 -15.68 -2.13
C GLY A 136 13.70 -14.56 -2.37
N ARG A 137 14.01 -13.64 -3.29
CA ARG A 137 13.08 -12.57 -3.67
C ARG A 137 11.93 -13.11 -4.52
N GLU A 138 10.70 -12.80 -4.12
CA GLU A 138 9.47 -13.18 -4.81
C GLU A 138 8.63 -11.95 -5.14
N LEU A 139 8.08 -11.91 -6.35
CA LEU A 139 7.08 -10.95 -6.77
C LEU A 139 5.72 -11.65 -6.88
N GLU A 140 4.69 -11.06 -6.31
CA GLU A 140 3.31 -11.51 -6.47
C GLU A 140 2.68 -10.82 -7.69
N VAL A 141 1.99 -11.60 -8.52
CA VAL A 141 1.21 -11.10 -9.65
C VAL A 141 -0.26 -11.42 -9.38
N SER A 142 -1.04 -10.38 -9.12
CA SER A 142 -2.48 -10.42 -8.95
C SER A 142 -3.16 -10.13 -10.29
N LEU A 143 -3.93 -11.08 -10.80
CA LEU A 143 -4.68 -10.95 -12.05
C LEU A 143 -6.09 -10.44 -11.78
N ARG A 144 -6.62 -9.66 -12.72
CA ARG A 144 -8.04 -9.35 -12.76
C ARG A 144 -8.88 -10.62 -12.85
N GLU A 145 -10.03 -10.63 -12.16
CA GLU A 145 -10.88 -11.82 -12.05
C GLU A 145 -11.29 -12.38 -13.43
N ASP A 146 -11.67 -11.52 -14.38
CA ASP A 146 -12.10 -11.95 -15.70
C ASP A 146 -10.99 -12.68 -16.47
N ILE A 147 -9.73 -12.26 -16.31
CA ILE A 147 -8.55 -12.88 -16.91
C ILE A 147 -8.35 -14.28 -16.33
N ALA A 148 -8.30 -14.38 -15.00
CA ALA A 148 -8.14 -15.63 -14.30
C ALA A 148 -9.27 -16.63 -14.59
N ASN A 149 -10.49 -16.11 -14.79
CA ASN A 149 -11.70 -16.91 -14.99
C ASN A 149 -11.87 -17.39 -16.43
N LYS A 150 -11.85 -16.46 -17.39
CA LYS A 150 -12.15 -16.75 -18.80
C LYS A 150 -10.93 -17.31 -19.53
N TYR A 151 -9.74 -16.91 -19.13
CA TYR A 151 -8.50 -17.20 -19.86
C TYR A 151 -7.51 -18.08 -19.06
N SER A 152 -7.99 -18.90 -18.12
CA SER A 152 -7.14 -19.78 -17.29
C SER A 152 -6.09 -20.57 -18.07
N ARG A 153 -6.42 -21.13 -19.24
CA ARG A 153 -5.44 -21.86 -20.09
C ARG A 153 -4.37 -20.96 -20.70
N VAL A 154 -4.67 -19.69 -20.93
CA VAL A 154 -3.69 -18.68 -21.36
C VAL A 154 -2.76 -18.37 -20.20
N VAL A 155 -3.30 -18.18 -18.98
CA VAL A 155 -2.53 -17.97 -17.76
C VAL A 155 -1.58 -19.14 -17.47
N ASP A 156 -2.05 -20.39 -17.57
CA ASP A 156 -1.19 -21.57 -17.35
C ASP A 156 -0.02 -21.64 -18.35
N ARG A 157 -0.22 -21.15 -19.58
CA ARG A 157 0.84 -21.04 -20.59
C ARG A 157 1.76 -19.86 -20.34
N MET A 158 1.21 -18.77 -19.82
CA MET A 158 1.96 -17.59 -19.39
C MET A 158 2.97 -17.97 -18.31
N VAL A 159 2.54 -18.64 -17.25
CA VAL A 159 3.41 -19.12 -16.15
C VAL A 159 4.54 -20.00 -16.69
N LYS A 160 4.23 -20.96 -17.57
CA LYS A 160 5.24 -21.85 -18.20
C LYS A 160 6.24 -21.11 -19.09
N ASN A 161 5.85 -19.99 -19.68
CA ASN A 161 6.73 -19.18 -20.51
C ASN A 161 7.58 -18.26 -19.64
N LEU A 162 6.98 -17.66 -18.62
CA LEU A 162 7.67 -16.83 -17.64
C LEU A 162 8.79 -17.61 -16.94
N ALA A 163 8.53 -18.87 -16.56
CA ALA A 163 9.53 -19.77 -15.98
C ALA A 163 10.76 -20.04 -16.87
N LYS A 164 10.70 -19.69 -18.16
CA LYS A 164 11.81 -19.86 -19.13
C LYS A 164 12.57 -18.56 -19.39
N GLU A 165 12.09 -17.44 -18.86
CA GLU A 165 12.71 -16.14 -19.05
C GLU A 165 14.01 -16.02 -18.26
N ASN A 166 14.99 -15.35 -18.86
CA ASN A 166 16.27 -15.11 -18.20
C ASN A 166 16.09 -14.20 -16.99
N GLY A 167 16.51 -14.69 -15.82
CA GLY A 167 16.38 -13.97 -14.55
C GLY A 167 15.16 -14.37 -13.73
N ILE A 168 14.32 -15.29 -14.22
CA ILE A 168 13.27 -15.95 -13.42
C ILE A 168 13.79 -17.29 -12.93
N THR A 169 13.72 -17.54 -11.62
CA THR A 169 14.15 -18.80 -10.99
C THR A 169 12.96 -19.72 -10.69
N GLY A 170 11.76 -19.17 -10.59
CA GLY A 170 10.53 -19.92 -10.41
C GLY A 170 9.31 -19.10 -10.80
N ALA A 171 8.29 -19.76 -11.34
CA ALA A 171 6.99 -19.17 -11.60
C ALA A 171 5.92 -20.21 -11.29
N VAL A 172 5.06 -19.92 -10.33
CA VAL A 172 3.97 -20.81 -9.92
C VAL A 172 2.67 -20.05 -9.83
N ARG A 173 1.57 -20.79 -9.94
CA ARG A 173 0.23 -20.27 -9.71
C ARG A 173 -0.17 -20.72 -8.31
N GLU A 174 -0.20 -19.78 -7.37
CA GLU A 174 -0.53 -20.03 -5.96
C GLU A 174 -2.05 -20.21 -5.82
N ASP A 175 -2.82 -19.34 -6.49
CA ASP A 175 -4.27 -19.40 -6.56
C ASP A 175 -4.77 -19.03 -7.97
N ARG A 176 -6.09 -19.03 -8.17
CA ARG A 176 -6.73 -18.72 -9.45
C ARG A 176 -6.26 -17.37 -10.00
N GLU A 177 -6.16 -16.36 -9.15
CA GLU A 177 -5.78 -14.99 -9.55
C GLU A 177 -4.34 -14.65 -9.20
N ILE A 178 -3.67 -15.47 -8.39
CA ILE A 178 -2.37 -15.15 -7.80
C ILE A 178 -1.26 -16.02 -8.40
N LEU A 179 -0.21 -15.38 -8.90
CA LEU A 179 1.03 -16.03 -9.34
C LEU A 179 2.18 -15.57 -8.45
N LEU A 180 3.08 -16.48 -8.09
CA LEU A 180 4.33 -16.16 -7.39
C LEU A 180 5.52 -16.35 -8.33
N ILE A 181 6.31 -15.30 -8.46
CA ILE A 181 7.44 -15.23 -9.39
C ILE A 181 8.72 -15.04 -8.58
N ALA A 182 9.52 -16.10 -8.45
CA ALA A 182 10.83 -16.03 -7.83
C ALA A 182 11.84 -15.47 -8.84
N THR A 183 12.54 -14.40 -8.45
CA THR A 183 13.44 -13.67 -9.34
C THR A 183 14.50 -12.88 -8.57
N PRO A 184 15.80 -13.06 -8.86
CA PRO A 184 16.84 -12.25 -8.27
C PRO A 184 17.03 -10.88 -8.95
N THR A 185 16.45 -10.64 -10.13
CA THR A 185 16.88 -9.51 -11.01
C THR A 185 15.76 -8.73 -11.68
N TRP A 186 14.55 -9.26 -11.74
CA TRP A 186 13.41 -8.55 -12.31
C TRP A 186 12.78 -7.65 -11.26
N GLU A 187 12.54 -6.40 -11.65
CA GLU A 187 11.73 -5.44 -10.90
C GLU A 187 10.25 -5.55 -11.28
N THR A 188 9.38 -5.03 -10.43
CA THR A 188 7.91 -5.02 -10.59
C THR A 188 7.49 -4.49 -11.97
N GLU A 189 8.03 -3.33 -12.37
CA GLU A 189 7.72 -2.67 -13.66
C GLU A 189 8.03 -3.55 -14.87
N ARG A 190 9.16 -4.27 -14.83
CA ARG A 190 9.57 -5.16 -15.92
C ARG A 190 8.64 -6.37 -16.02
N LEU A 191 8.25 -6.93 -14.87
CA LEU A 191 7.32 -8.06 -14.82
C LEU A 191 5.94 -7.62 -15.30
N GLU A 192 5.49 -6.43 -14.91
CA GLU A 192 4.19 -5.85 -15.29
C GLU A 192 4.12 -5.63 -16.79
N GLU A 193 5.16 -5.05 -17.38
CA GLU A 193 5.25 -4.85 -18.81
C GLU A 193 5.21 -6.19 -19.56
N TRP A 194 5.94 -7.20 -19.08
CA TRP A 194 5.96 -8.53 -19.71
C TRP A 194 4.59 -9.20 -19.66
N VAL A 195 3.95 -9.21 -18.48
CA VAL A 195 2.65 -9.86 -18.25
C VAL A 195 1.57 -9.16 -19.07
N THR A 196 1.51 -7.83 -19.00
CA THR A 196 0.55 -7.02 -19.75
C THR A 196 0.69 -7.25 -21.26
N ARG A 197 1.93 -7.26 -21.77
CA ARG A 197 2.20 -7.52 -23.20
C ARG A 197 1.77 -8.94 -23.60
N TYR A 198 2.03 -9.94 -22.76
CA TYR A 198 1.64 -11.33 -23.02
C TYR A 198 0.11 -11.47 -23.10
N LEU A 199 -0.60 -10.92 -22.13
CA LEU A 199 -2.06 -10.95 -22.05
C LEU A 199 -2.68 -10.21 -23.25
N ALA A 200 -2.22 -8.99 -23.54
CA ALA A 200 -2.69 -8.22 -24.70
C ALA A 200 -2.51 -8.96 -26.04
N ALA A 201 -1.45 -9.76 -26.19
CA ALA A 201 -1.21 -10.54 -27.40
C ALA A 201 -2.07 -11.81 -27.52
N LYS A 202 -2.70 -12.29 -26.43
CA LYS A 202 -3.39 -13.59 -26.37
C LYS A 202 -4.87 -13.51 -26.02
N ILE A 203 -5.32 -12.37 -25.49
CA ILE A 203 -6.68 -12.15 -24.98
C ILE A 203 -7.51 -11.23 -25.89
N ARG A 204 -6.99 -10.84 -27.07
CA ARG A 204 -7.80 -10.09 -28.05
C ARG A 204 -9.09 -10.84 -28.39
N ASP A 205 -10.20 -10.09 -28.32
CA ASP A 205 -11.56 -10.48 -28.74
C ASP A 205 -11.59 -11.22 -30.09
#